data_AF-A0A239FUJ1-F1
#
_entry.id   AF-A0A239FUJ1-F1
#
_cell.length_a   1.000
_cell.length_b   1.000
_cell.length_c   1.000
_cell.angle_alpha   90.00
_cell.angle_beta   90.00
_cell.angle_gamma   90.00
#
_symmetry.space_group_name_H-M   'P 1'
#
loop_
_entity.id
_entity.type
_entity.pdbx_description
1 polymer ?
#
loop_
_entity_poly.entity_id
_entity_poly.type
_entity_poly.pdbx_seq_one_letter_code
_entity_poly.pdbx_strand_id
1 'polypeptide(L)'
;MNPLFATLAEDHRDALVAYYLGQIVPQHPVEGARGLVTEQDLYEFLLIDNQVSAQVDTSRIAMGMASLQQYIHAIFNGMEPGYLGMLEGREQEQWRVAKSEYSVWGANQKLRDYPENYLVPSLRLKQTEAFREFIGNTDQSRISKDSVQRALVHYLDRFERISNLQIISGYIDGLDFRKADYYFIGRENVEPRAWFWRKVAVYFDDPEAARAEDDDYLSPTAWDEWMPVEVPKGHDVVLMRPLVLDGRLYAVWVEQHREQRPVPAARAELPGLQEEVRCYTVKLAYRSLEGTWSVPMSYRLEQDGVIRNPRLVAFVNEADPQAKKIVIGFTSVSGLTAEGLALDLRFNVLFQGMVEKDGGDGTLIERIVSGIYHFIEPPNGLQHPLATDAPMHVQVRNNPSGKYAVVGQLNNRIFLSCSMGLDDNGPHVRIYGRSNLVLGYEYPYTSDFVLTIYQEGEEPWRRVYRRQFNGKLETDVKTLTVDGSEPIVVSLGFPEVGLESVNHYDVTFPPSVPAAPLLVTSRGGHFLDLESLGLKGLRYVRLNTLFAKELVARAMVSVDALLSWDTQHIEETALPAEGIKQLMDFHGANGRYFWELFFHIPHAVAWRLHN
;
A
#
# COMPACT_ATOMS: atom_id res chain seq x y z
N MET A 1 -9.10 -11.96 58.97
CA MET A 1 -7.81 -12.03 59.70
C MET A 1 -8.03 -11.54 61.13
N ASN A 2 -7.36 -12.09 62.15
CA ASN A 2 -7.43 -11.54 63.52
C ASN A 2 -6.73 -10.16 63.52
N PRO A 3 -7.35 -9.08 64.04
CA PRO A 3 -6.75 -7.74 64.05
C PRO A 3 -5.37 -7.70 64.70
N LEU A 4 -5.11 -8.54 65.71
CA LEU A 4 -3.78 -8.63 66.36
C LEU A 4 -2.69 -9.13 65.40
N PHE A 5 -2.99 -10.12 64.56
CA PHE A 5 -2.03 -10.65 63.59
C PHE A 5 -1.81 -9.69 62.41
N ALA A 6 -2.82 -8.90 62.05
CA ALA A 6 -2.68 -7.86 61.04
C ALA A 6 -1.69 -6.78 61.49
N THR A 7 -1.85 -6.24 62.71
CA THR A 7 -0.94 -5.24 63.27
C THR A 7 0.48 -5.77 63.41
N LEU A 8 0.65 -7.00 63.91
CA LEU A 8 1.98 -7.60 64.06
C LEU A 8 2.70 -7.81 62.71
N ALA A 9 1.96 -8.12 61.65
CA ALA A 9 2.52 -8.29 60.31
C ALA A 9 2.99 -6.95 59.72
N GLU A 10 2.22 -5.88 59.93
CA GLU A 10 2.56 -4.51 59.51
C GLU A 10 3.80 -4.00 60.28
N ASP A 11 3.82 -4.15 61.62
CA ASP A 11 4.98 -3.76 62.44
C ASP A 11 6.26 -4.52 62.03
N HIS A 12 6.13 -5.82 61.71
CA HIS A 12 7.26 -6.64 61.27
C HIS A 12 7.77 -6.22 59.88
N ARG A 13 6.87 -5.92 58.95
CA ARG A 13 7.21 -5.38 57.63
C ARG A 13 8.00 -4.07 57.76
N ASP A 14 7.54 -3.13 58.56
CA ASP A 14 8.18 -1.82 58.75
C ASP A 14 9.58 -1.97 59.36
N ALA A 15 9.72 -2.86 60.35
CA ALA A 15 11.03 -3.19 60.92
C ALA A 15 11.99 -3.80 59.89
N LEU A 16 11.51 -4.69 59.02
CA LEU A 16 12.32 -5.29 57.95
C LEU A 16 12.73 -4.27 56.88
N VAL A 17 11.82 -3.37 56.48
CA VAL A 17 12.11 -2.29 55.53
C VAL A 17 13.19 -1.36 56.08
N ALA A 18 13.04 -0.92 57.33
CA ALA A 18 14.02 -0.08 58.02
C ALA A 18 15.39 -0.78 58.16
N TYR A 19 15.39 -2.08 58.50
CA TYR A 19 16.61 -2.87 58.59
C TYR A 19 17.29 -3.02 57.22
N TYR A 20 16.53 -3.31 56.16
CA TYR A 20 17.07 -3.50 54.81
C TYR A 20 17.73 -2.21 54.29
N LEU A 21 17.02 -1.08 54.37
CA LEU A 21 17.55 0.23 53.98
C LEU A 21 18.75 0.67 54.84
N GLY A 22 18.68 0.46 56.15
CA GLY A 22 19.68 0.96 57.10
C GLY A 22 20.94 0.08 57.25
N GLN A 23 20.85 -1.22 56.99
CA GLN A 23 21.95 -2.17 57.23
C GLN A 23 22.39 -2.91 55.97
N ILE A 24 21.46 -3.40 55.14
CA ILE A 24 21.80 -4.24 53.98
C ILE A 24 22.29 -3.40 52.80
N VAL A 25 21.56 -2.35 52.43
CA VAL A 25 21.93 -1.47 51.30
C VAL A 25 23.34 -0.86 51.47
N PRO A 26 23.75 -0.36 52.66
CA PRO A 26 25.10 0.18 52.84
C PRO A 26 26.22 -0.87 52.83
N GLN A 27 25.94 -2.11 53.25
CA GLN A 27 26.95 -3.16 53.41
C GLN A 27 27.14 -4.02 52.15
N HIS A 28 26.10 -4.15 51.33
CA HIS A 28 26.11 -4.96 50.11
C HIS A 28 25.42 -4.25 48.93
N PRO A 29 25.92 -3.09 48.48
CA PRO A 29 25.31 -2.38 47.37
C PRO A 29 25.57 -3.14 46.06
N VAL A 30 24.58 -3.88 45.60
CA VAL A 30 24.45 -4.20 44.17
C VAL A 30 24.46 -2.88 43.41
N GLU A 31 25.08 -2.83 42.24
CA GLU A 31 25.26 -1.58 41.50
C GLU A 31 23.95 -0.81 41.27
N GLY A 32 22.84 -1.52 40.99
CA GLY A 32 21.49 -0.96 40.85
C GLY A 32 20.75 -0.61 42.16
N ALA A 33 21.29 -0.99 43.33
CA ALA A 33 20.74 -0.66 44.65
C ALA A 33 21.46 0.52 45.32
N ARG A 34 22.38 1.18 44.61
CA ARG A 34 23.12 2.32 45.14
C ARG A 34 22.20 3.53 45.23
N GLY A 35 22.02 4.05 46.45
CA GLY A 35 21.26 5.28 46.69
C GLY A 35 19.78 5.08 47.05
N LEU A 36 19.35 3.86 47.39
CA LEU A 36 18.03 3.63 47.99
C LEU A 36 18.00 4.24 49.40
N VAL A 37 17.12 5.22 49.63
CA VAL A 37 16.99 5.94 50.91
C VAL A 37 15.59 5.79 51.49
N THR A 38 14.58 5.73 50.62
CA THR A 38 13.16 5.74 51.01
C THR A 38 12.50 4.38 50.81
N GLU A 39 11.35 4.20 51.46
CA GLU A 39 10.50 3.01 51.28
C GLU A 39 10.00 2.89 49.83
N GLN A 40 9.75 4.03 49.18
CA GLN A 40 9.38 4.12 47.77
C GLN A 40 10.50 3.62 46.86
N ASP A 41 11.76 4.00 47.14
CA ASP A 41 12.91 3.51 46.36
C ASP A 41 13.03 1.99 46.48
N LEU A 42 12.74 1.44 47.67
CA LEU A 42 12.74 0.00 47.89
C LEU A 42 11.59 -0.72 47.16
N TYR A 43 10.41 -0.10 47.07
CA TYR A 43 9.29 -0.60 46.26
C TYR A 43 9.65 -0.62 44.78
N GLU A 44 10.23 0.46 44.25
CA GLU A 44 10.65 0.56 42.86
C GLU A 44 11.74 -0.47 42.53
N PHE A 45 12.68 -0.69 43.44
CA PHE A 45 13.75 -1.67 43.28
C PHE A 45 13.28 -3.13 43.38
N LEU A 46 12.43 -3.46 44.36
CA LEU A 46 11.97 -4.84 44.58
C LEU A 46 10.73 -5.21 43.76
N LEU A 47 10.03 -4.22 43.19
CA LEU A 47 8.77 -4.36 42.44
C LEU A 47 7.64 -4.97 43.28
N ILE A 48 7.73 -4.85 44.60
CA ILE A 48 6.75 -5.36 45.57
C ILE A 48 6.42 -4.24 46.55
N ASP A 49 5.15 -3.89 46.61
CA ASP A 49 4.66 -2.84 47.50
C ASP A 49 4.87 -3.25 48.97
N ASN A 50 5.75 -2.51 49.64
CA ASN A 50 6.16 -2.69 51.02
C ASN A 50 5.34 -1.81 51.99
N GLN A 51 4.30 -1.14 51.52
CA GLN A 51 3.40 -0.29 52.30
C GLN A 51 1.96 -0.85 52.37
N VAL A 52 1.68 -2.01 51.77
CA VAL A 52 0.35 -2.66 51.82
C VAL A 52 -0.06 -3.12 53.22
N SER A 53 -1.31 -2.86 53.59
CA SER A 53 -1.91 -3.38 54.84
C SER A 53 -2.08 -4.90 54.81
N ALA A 54 -2.18 -5.53 55.97
CA ALA A 54 -2.40 -6.96 56.09
C ALA A 54 -3.80 -7.44 55.61
N GLN A 55 -4.70 -6.53 55.23
CA GLN A 55 -6.04 -6.87 54.72
C GLN A 55 -6.07 -7.13 53.20
N VAL A 56 -5.00 -6.81 52.48
CA VAL A 56 -4.91 -6.98 51.03
C VAL A 56 -4.44 -8.41 50.71
N ASP A 57 -5.37 -9.26 50.30
CA ASP A 57 -5.06 -10.62 49.87
C ASP A 57 -4.83 -10.67 48.34
N THR A 58 -3.69 -11.22 47.92
CA THR A 58 -3.37 -11.47 46.50
C THR A 58 -2.75 -12.85 46.32
N SER A 59 -2.89 -13.43 45.12
CA SER A 59 -2.21 -14.68 44.79
C SER A 59 -0.74 -14.42 44.43
N ARG A 60 0.14 -15.40 44.66
CA ARG A 60 1.57 -15.29 44.29
C ARG A 60 1.77 -15.02 42.79
N ILE A 61 0.91 -15.59 41.94
CA ILE A 61 0.97 -15.38 40.49
C ILE A 61 0.56 -13.95 40.14
N ALA A 62 -0.51 -13.43 40.75
CA ALA A 62 -0.95 -12.06 40.52
C ALA A 62 0.11 -11.03 40.97
N MET A 63 0.77 -11.29 42.11
CA MET A 63 1.89 -10.47 42.60
C MET A 63 3.07 -10.49 41.60
N GLY A 64 3.52 -11.67 41.18
CA GLY A 64 4.61 -11.77 40.21
C GLY A 64 4.28 -11.12 38.86
N MET A 65 3.03 -11.20 38.42
CA MET A 65 2.55 -10.52 37.21
C MET A 65 2.58 -9.00 37.36
N ALA A 66 2.10 -8.47 38.50
CA ALA A 66 2.12 -7.04 38.79
C ALA A 66 3.56 -6.48 38.84
N SER A 67 4.49 -7.20 39.48
CA SER A 67 5.91 -6.83 39.52
C SER A 67 6.51 -6.73 38.12
N LEU A 68 6.24 -7.73 37.26
CA LEU A 68 6.72 -7.72 35.87
C LEU A 68 6.07 -6.61 35.04
N GLN A 69 4.78 -6.37 35.20
CA GLN A 69 4.08 -5.27 34.52
C GLN A 69 4.67 -3.91 34.90
N GLN A 70 4.87 -3.67 36.20
CA GLN A 70 5.52 -2.45 36.70
C GLN A 70 6.91 -2.27 36.09
N TYR A 71 7.73 -3.32 36.06
CA TYR A 71 9.07 -3.26 35.47
C TYR A 71 9.04 -2.90 33.98
N ILE A 72 8.16 -3.56 33.21
CA ILE A 72 8.02 -3.28 31.77
C ILE A 72 7.52 -1.85 31.54
N HIS A 73 6.61 -1.33 32.37
CA HIS A 73 6.17 0.06 32.31
C HIS A 73 7.30 1.03 32.65
N ALA A 74 8.14 0.71 33.63
CA ALA A 74 9.31 1.51 33.99
C ALA A 74 10.33 1.57 32.85
N ILE A 75 10.56 0.46 32.15
CA ILE A 75 11.37 0.41 30.93
C ILE A 75 10.79 1.32 29.84
N PHE A 76 9.49 1.19 29.52
CA PHE A 76 8.86 1.97 28.45
C PHE A 76 8.77 3.47 28.75
N ASN A 77 8.74 3.85 30.03
CA ASN A 77 8.77 5.24 30.46
C ASN A 77 10.20 5.80 30.61
N GLY A 78 11.23 4.99 30.33
CA GLY A 78 12.63 5.40 30.44
C GLY A 78 13.12 5.58 31.88
N MET A 79 12.42 4.99 32.85
CA MET A 79 12.80 5.02 34.27
C MET A 79 13.86 3.95 34.59
N GLU A 80 13.93 2.89 33.79
CA GLU A 80 14.96 1.84 33.91
C GLU A 80 16.18 2.14 33.02
N PRO A 81 17.38 2.27 33.60
CA PRO A 81 18.59 2.55 32.83
C PRO A 81 18.98 1.36 31.94
N GLY A 82 19.53 1.65 30.75
CA GLY A 82 20.10 0.62 29.84
C GLY A 82 19.15 0.09 28.75
N TYR A 83 17.86 0.46 28.77
CA TYR A 83 16.87 -0.04 27.79
C TYR A 83 16.41 1.00 26.75
N LEU A 84 16.79 2.27 26.91
CA LEU A 84 16.43 3.35 25.99
C LEU A 84 17.05 3.13 24.61
N GLY A 85 16.21 3.13 23.57
CA GLY A 85 16.62 2.90 22.17
C GLY A 85 16.69 1.43 21.75
N MET A 86 16.60 0.47 22.68
CA MET A 86 16.51 -0.96 22.35
C MET A 86 15.13 -1.35 21.82
N LEU A 87 14.07 -0.74 22.35
CA LEU A 87 12.68 -1.09 22.04
C LEU A 87 12.16 -0.25 20.88
N GLU A 88 11.42 -0.88 19.98
CA GLU A 88 10.77 -0.17 18.87
C GLU A 88 9.45 0.46 19.35
N GLY A 89 9.08 1.63 18.79
CA GLY A 89 7.79 2.27 19.13
C GLY A 89 6.58 1.37 18.88
N ARG A 90 6.69 0.40 17.96
CA ARG A 90 5.67 -0.62 17.71
C ARG A 90 5.49 -1.58 18.89
N GLU A 91 6.58 -1.96 19.56
CA GLU A 91 6.53 -2.87 20.71
C GLU A 91 5.88 -2.19 21.92
N GLN A 92 6.19 -0.91 22.12
CA GLN A 92 5.56 -0.09 23.16
C GLN A 92 4.05 0.06 22.91
N GLU A 93 3.65 0.33 21.66
CA GLU A 93 2.23 0.40 21.29
C GLU A 93 1.51 -0.93 21.52
N GLN A 94 2.12 -2.04 21.08
CA GLN A 94 1.57 -3.37 21.29
C GLN A 94 1.44 -3.72 22.77
N TRP A 95 2.43 -3.35 23.59
CA TRP A 95 2.34 -3.53 25.03
C TRP A 95 1.14 -2.79 25.59
N ARG A 96 1.04 -1.49 25.30
CA ARG A 96 -0.01 -0.60 25.82
C ARG A 96 -1.41 -1.03 25.42
N VAL A 97 -1.61 -1.45 24.17
CA VAL A 97 -2.96 -1.72 23.64
C VAL A 97 -3.38 -3.17 23.87
N ALA A 98 -2.44 -4.11 23.95
CA ALA A 98 -2.79 -5.54 23.87
C ALA A 98 -2.20 -6.45 24.96
N LYS A 99 -1.14 -6.05 25.66
CA LYS A 99 -0.40 -6.97 26.57
C LYS A 99 -0.30 -6.49 28.02
N SER A 100 -0.46 -5.19 28.29
CA SER A 100 -0.25 -4.62 29.62
C SER A 100 -1.27 -5.09 30.65
N GLU A 101 -2.50 -5.41 30.24
CA GLU A 101 -3.55 -5.91 31.11
C GLU A 101 -3.89 -7.37 30.81
N TYR A 102 -3.99 -8.20 31.86
CA TYR A 102 -4.30 -9.63 31.72
C TYR A 102 -5.65 -9.87 31.03
N SER A 103 -6.65 -9.05 31.33
CA SER A 103 -8.00 -9.11 30.73
C SER A 103 -7.95 -8.90 29.21
N VAL A 104 -7.26 -7.84 28.77
CA VAL A 104 -7.11 -7.48 27.36
C VAL A 104 -6.25 -8.50 26.63
N TRP A 105 -5.13 -8.91 27.22
CA TRP A 105 -4.28 -9.98 26.68
C TRP A 105 -5.07 -11.28 26.52
N GLY A 106 -5.81 -11.69 27.55
CA GLY A 106 -6.63 -12.90 27.53
C GLY A 106 -7.75 -12.83 26.50
N ALA A 107 -8.37 -11.66 26.30
CA ALA A 107 -9.33 -11.44 25.22
C ALA A 107 -8.68 -11.54 23.83
N ASN A 108 -7.47 -10.99 23.64
CA ASN A 108 -6.73 -11.10 22.38
C ASN A 108 -6.32 -12.55 22.06
N GLN A 109 -5.92 -13.34 23.06
CA GLN A 109 -5.67 -14.78 22.87
C GLN A 109 -6.97 -15.50 22.48
N LYS A 110 -8.08 -15.23 23.19
CA LYS A 110 -9.39 -15.81 22.85
C LYS A 110 -9.88 -15.42 21.46
N LEU A 111 -9.65 -14.19 21.01
CA LEU A 111 -10.00 -13.74 19.66
C LEU A 111 -9.21 -14.51 18.60
N ARG A 112 -7.94 -14.81 18.87
CA ARG A 112 -7.08 -15.60 17.99
C ARG A 112 -7.49 -17.07 17.94
N ASP A 113 -7.77 -17.67 19.10
CA ASP A 113 -8.05 -19.10 19.20
C ASP A 113 -9.51 -19.46 18.91
N TYR A 114 -10.44 -18.55 19.21
CA TYR A 114 -11.89 -18.71 19.05
C TYR A 114 -12.51 -17.47 18.39
N PRO A 115 -12.11 -17.13 17.15
CA PRO A 115 -12.65 -15.97 16.44
C PRO A 115 -14.17 -16.01 16.26
N GLU A 116 -14.78 -17.20 16.22
CA GLU A 116 -16.22 -17.41 16.11
C GLU A 116 -17.02 -16.75 17.22
N ASN A 117 -16.46 -16.61 18.42
CA ASN A 117 -17.12 -15.94 19.56
C ASN A 117 -17.28 -14.42 19.35
N TYR A 118 -16.54 -13.85 18.40
CA TYR A 118 -16.47 -12.41 18.14
C TYR A 118 -17.05 -12.03 16.77
N LEU A 119 -17.63 -12.99 16.04
CA LEU A 119 -18.26 -12.74 14.75
C LEU A 119 -19.61 -12.05 14.92
N VAL A 120 -19.62 -10.73 14.82
CA VAL A 120 -20.86 -9.94 14.74
C VAL A 120 -21.03 -9.47 13.28
N PRO A 121 -22.09 -9.93 12.56
CA PRO A 121 -22.25 -9.66 11.13
C PRO A 121 -22.17 -8.17 10.76
N SER A 122 -22.82 -7.31 11.56
CA SER A 122 -22.86 -5.86 11.34
C SER A 122 -21.55 -5.13 11.62
N LEU A 123 -20.64 -5.74 12.39
CA LEU A 123 -19.34 -5.15 12.77
C LEU A 123 -18.16 -5.68 11.95
N ARG A 124 -18.42 -6.57 10.98
CA ARG A 124 -17.36 -7.08 10.10
C ARG A 124 -16.65 -5.92 9.41
N LEU A 125 -15.32 -5.94 9.39
CA LEU A 125 -14.53 -4.94 8.66
C LEU A 125 -14.62 -5.18 7.14
N LYS A 126 -14.47 -4.11 6.36
CA LYS A 126 -14.49 -4.16 4.87
C LYS A 126 -15.75 -4.84 4.28
N GLN A 127 -16.92 -4.59 4.87
CA GLN A 127 -18.19 -5.03 4.29
C GLN A 127 -18.47 -4.33 2.97
N THR A 128 -18.97 -5.08 1.98
CA THR A 128 -19.48 -4.43 0.79
C THR A 128 -20.69 -3.57 1.06
N GLU A 129 -20.87 -2.53 0.24
CA GLU A 129 -22.10 -1.73 0.28
C GLU A 129 -23.34 -2.61 0.02
N ALA A 130 -23.24 -3.60 -0.88
CA ALA A 130 -24.31 -4.59 -1.10
C ALA A 130 -24.64 -5.36 0.19
N PHE A 131 -23.61 -5.80 0.92
CA PHE A 131 -23.80 -6.51 2.20
C PHE A 131 -24.37 -5.60 3.29
N ARG A 132 -23.90 -4.34 3.38
CA ARG A 132 -24.44 -3.36 4.34
C ARG A 132 -25.92 -3.08 4.09
N GLU A 133 -26.31 -2.93 2.83
CA GLU A 133 -27.72 -2.79 2.44
C GLU A 133 -28.52 -4.05 2.76
N PHE A 134 -27.97 -5.25 2.56
CA PHE A 134 -28.61 -6.49 2.96
C PHE A 134 -28.91 -6.52 4.47
N ILE A 135 -27.93 -6.17 5.31
CA ILE A 135 -28.12 -6.08 6.77
C ILE A 135 -29.18 -5.03 7.10
N GLY A 136 -29.10 -3.82 6.52
CA GLY A 136 -30.09 -2.78 6.77
C GLY A 136 -31.52 -3.15 6.37
N ASN A 137 -31.70 -3.75 5.19
CA ASN A 137 -33.00 -4.19 4.67
C ASN A 137 -33.60 -5.32 5.50
N THR A 138 -32.74 -6.23 5.96
CA THR A 138 -33.19 -7.27 6.88
C THR A 138 -33.57 -6.62 8.20
N ASP A 139 -32.71 -5.81 8.85
CA ASP A 139 -32.95 -5.18 10.16
C ASP A 139 -34.26 -4.41 10.27
N GLN A 140 -34.67 -3.69 9.22
CA GLN A 140 -35.91 -2.89 9.21
C GLN A 140 -37.19 -3.73 9.09
N SER A 141 -37.10 -4.97 8.60
CA SER A 141 -38.26 -5.83 8.34
C SER A 141 -38.29 -7.02 9.29
N ARG A 142 -39.49 -7.56 9.55
CA ARG A 142 -39.59 -8.86 10.24
C ARG A 142 -38.86 -9.90 9.39
N ILE A 143 -37.96 -10.66 10.01
CA ILE A 143 -37.23 -11.71 9.33
C ILE A 143 -38.21 -12.81 8.88
N SER A 144 -38.23 -13.06 7.58
CA SER A 144 -39.11 -14.02 6.91
C SER A 144 -38.44 -14.50 5.63
N LYS A 145 -38.90 -15.62 5.06
CA LYS A 145 -38.35 -16.13 3.78
C LYS A 145 -38.44 -15.07 2.68
N ASP A 146 -39.56 -14.35 2.59
CA ASP A 146 -39.80 -13.34 1.56
C ASP A 146 -38.94 -12.07 1.73
N SER A 147 -38.68 -11.64 2.97
CA SER A 147 -37.82 -10.47 3.22
C SER A 147 -36.36 -10.79 2.95
N VAL A 148 -35.88 -11.98 3.35
CA VAL A 148 -34.53 -12.46 3.05
C VAL A 148 -34.35 -12.63 1.54
N GLN A 149 -35.31 -13.27 0.85
CA GLN A 149 -35.23 -13.45 -0.59
C GLN A 149 -35.17 -12.12 -1.35
N ARG A 150 -35.98 -11.13 -0.96
CA ARG A 150 -35.92 -9.78 -1.56
C ARG A 150 -34.59 -9.07 -1.33
N ALA A 151 -34.06 -9.12 -0.10
CA ALA A 151 -32.76 -8.53 0.21
C ALA A 151 -31.62 -9.21 -0.57
N LEU A 152 -31.71 -10.52 -0.77
CA LEU A 152 -30.73 -11.32 -1.51
C LEU A 152 -30.76 -11.01 -3.02
N VAL A 153 -31.94 -10.83 -3.60
CA VAL A 153 -32.08 -10.39 -5.00
C VAL A 153 -31.45 -9.00 -5.18
N HIS A 154 -31.67 -8.06 -4.25
CA HIS A 154 -31.04 -6.74 -4.29
C HIS A 154 -29.50 -6.82 -4.20
N TYR A 155 -28.98 -7.67 -3.32
CA TYR A 155 -27.55 -7.94 -3.22
C TYR A 155 -26.98 -8.47 -4.56
N LEU A 156 -27.67 -9.43 -5.19
CA LEU A 156 -27.24 -10.03 -6.44
C LEU A 156 -27.35 -9.10 -7.65
N ASP A 157 -28.32 -8.19 -7.69
CA ASP A 157 -28.41 -7.16 -8.74
C ASP A 157 -27.17 -6.25 -8.72
N ARG A 158 -26.76 -5.82 -7.53
CA ARG A 158 -25.53 -5.03 -7.35
C ARG A 158 -24.28 -5.84 -7.70
N PHE A 159 -24.24 -7.12 -7.31
CA PHE A 159 -23.14 -8.01 -7.65
C PHE A 159 -23.05 -8.24 -9.17
N GLU A 160 -24.16 -8.52 -9.86
CA GLU A 160 -24.20 -8.73 -11.31
C GLU A 160 -23.68 -7.50 -12.07
N ARG A 161 -24.08 -6.31 -11.64
CA ARG A 161 -23.63 -5.05 -12.21
C ARG A 161 -22.10 -4.91 -12.12
N ILE A 162 -21.54 -5.17 -10.94
CA ILE A 162 -20.11 -5.02 -10.67
C ILE A 162 -19.28 -6.15 -11.32
N SER A 163 -19.80 -7.38 -11.34
CA SER A 163 -19.10 -8.53 -11.90
C SER A 163 -19.01 -8.51 -13.41
N ASN A 164 -19.94 -7.83 -14.09
CA ASN A 164 -19.99 -7.70 -15.54
C ASN A 164 -19.18 -6.51 -16.08
N LEU A 165 -18.48 -5.76 -15.22
CA LEU A 165 -17.66 -4.64 -15.65
C LEU A 165 -16.57 -5.12 -16.63
N GLN A 166 -16.42 -4.38 -17.73
CA GLN A 166 -15.29 -4.53 -18.65
C GLN A 166 -14.11 -3.74 -18.10
N ILE A 167 -13.01 -4.42 -17.76
CA ILE A 167 -11.79 -3.75 -17.29
C ILE A 167 -11.11 -3.11 -18.50
N ILE A 168 -10.87 -1.79 -18.42
CA ILE A 168 -10.37 -0.96 -19.52
C ILE A 168 -8.88 -0.64 -19.38
N SER A 169 -8.44 -0.29 -18.17
CA SER A 169 -7.07 0.16 -17.93
C SER A 169 -6.66 -0.04 -16.47
N GLY A 170 -5.36 0.03 -16.21
CA GLY A 170 -4.82 0.01 -14.85
C GLY A 170 -3.54 0.85 -14.70
N TYR A 171 -3.21 1.16 -13.45
CA TYR A 171 -2.06 1.95 -13.02
C TYR A 171 -1.43 1.33 -11.77
N ILE A 172 -0.11 1.26 -11.71
CA ILE A 172 0.68 0.77 -10.58
C ILE A 172 1.28 1.97 -9.86
N ASP A 173 1.04 2.08 -8.57
CA ASP A 173 1.58 3.15 -7.72
C ASP A 173 3.00 2.79 -7.23
N GLY A 174 3.96 2.84 -8.16
CA GLY A 174 5.38 2.59 -7.88
C GLY A 174 6.09 1.84 -8.99
N LEU A 175 7.40 1.64 -8.81
CA LEU A 175 8.28 0.88 -9.71
C LEU A 175 8.67 -0.51 -9.17
N ASP A 176 8.39 -0.79 -7.89
CA ASP A 176 8.46 -2.15 -7.34
C ASP A 176 7.11 -2.84 -7.52
N PHE A 177 6.93 -3.50 -8.66
CA PHE A 177 5.67 -4.14 -9.03
C PHE A 177 5.29 -5.34 -8.14
N ARG A 178 6.20 -5.84 -7.29
CA ARG A 178 5.85 -6.88 -6.30
C ARG A 178 5.31 -6.28 -5.00
N LYS A 179 5.52 -4.98 -4.76
CA LYS A 179 5.20 -4.27 -3.52
C LYS A 179 4.58 -2.89 -3.81
N ALA A 180 3.45 -2.88 -4.53
CA ALA A 180 2.75 -1.66 -4.93
C ALA A 180 1.23 -1.81 -4.93
N ASP A 181 0.54 -0.67 -4.85
CA ASP A 181 -0.91 -0.62 -5.01
C ASP A 181 -1.30 -0.49 -6.48
N TYR A 182 -2.23 -1.33 -6.94
CA TYR A 182 -2.71 -1.31 -8.33
C TYR A 182 -4.13 -0.76 -8.37
N TYR A 183 -4.37 0.10 -9.35
CA TYR A 183 -5.66 0.76 -9.57
C TYR A 183 -6.21 0.38 -10.92
N PHE A 184 -7.50 0.07 -11.00
CA PHE A 184 -8.15 -0.31 -12.24
C PHE A 184 -9.32 0.60 -12.55
N ILE A 185 -9.58 0.80 -13.85
CA ILE A 185 -10.80 1.40 -14.36
C ILE A 185 -11.60 0.35 -15.12
N GLY A 186 -12.87 0.22 -14.74
CA GLY A 186 -13.86 -0.62 -15.42
C GLY A 186 -15.00 0.22 -15.98
N ARG A 187 -15.70 -0.29 -16.98
CA ARG A 187 -16.95 0.31 -17.47
C ARG A 187 -18.06 -0.72 -17.59
N GLU A 188 -19.28 -0.24 -17.53
CA GLU A 188 -20.46 -1.05 -17.87
C GLU A 188 -20.57 -1.31 -19.37
N ASN A 189 -21.17 -2.45 -19.69
CA ASN A 189 -21.44 -2.84 -21.07
C ASN A 189 -22.70 -2.19 -21.65
N VAL A 190 -23.59 -1.67 -20.80
CA VAL A 190 -24.90 -1.09 -21.18
C VAL A 190 -24.81 0.44 -21.21
N GLU A 191 -25.53 1.07 -22.14
CA GLU A 191 -25.63 2.54 -22.22
C GLU A 191 -26.75 3.07 -21.30
N PRO A 192 -26.53 4.19 -20.58
CA PRO A 192 -25.32 5.01 -20.52
C PRO A 192 -24.20 4.33 -19.71
N ARG A 193 -23.00 4.24 -20.29
CA ARG A 193 -21.87 3.49 -19.70
C ARG A 193 -21.37 4.19 -18.44
N ALA A 194 -21.70 3.65 -17.27
CA ALA A 194 -21.06 4.08 -16.03
C ALA A 194 -19.62 3.57 -15.98
N TRP A 195 -18.77 4.32 -15.27
CA TRP A 195 -17.35 4.03 -15.09
C TRP A 195 -17.09 3.82 -13.61
N PHE A 196 -16.22 2.88 -13.31
CA PHE A 196 -15.87 2.46 -11.96
C PHE A 196 -14.37 2.37 -11.81
N TRP A 197 -13.90 2.51 -10.58
CA TRP A 197 -12.52 2.28 -10.21
C TRP A 197 -12.44 1.32 -9.03
N ARG A 198 -11.34 0.60 -8.91
CA ARG A 198 -11.01 -0.16 -7.70
C ARG A 198 -9.51 -0.18 -7.47
N LYS A 199 -9.12 -0.57 -6.26
CA LYS A 199 -7.73 -0.77 -5.84
C LYS A 199 -7.49 -2.23 -5.44
N VAL A 200 -6.26 -2.71 -5.61
CA VAL A 200 -5.74 -3.89 -4.94
C VAL A 200 -4.34 -3.62 -4.39
N ALA A 201 -4.09 -4.09 -3.16
CA ALA A 201 -2.78 -4.04 -2.55
C ALA A 201 -1.95 -5.26 -2.96
N VAL A 202 -0.95 -5.08 -3.83
CA VAL A 202 -0.09 -6.16 -4.33
C VAL A 202 1.24 -6.13 -3.56
N TYR A 203 1.33 -6.98 -2.55
CA TYR A 203 2.51 -7.08 -1.68
C TYR A 203 2.90 -8.54 -1.53
N PHE A 204 3.96 -8.94 -2.25
CA PHE A 204 4.58 -10.24 -2.16
C PHE A 204 5.95 -10.13 -1.49
N ASP A 205 6.32 -11.18 -0.76
CA ASP A 205 7.66 -11.29 -0.19
C ASP A 205 8.71 -11.44 -1.29
N ASP A 206 9.97 -11.17 -0.94
CA ASP A 206 11.07 -11.32 -1.87
C ASP A 206 11.23 -12.80 -2.25
N PRO A 207 11.53 -13.13 -3.53
CA PRO A 207 11.64 -14.52 -3.99
C PRO A 207 12.62 -15.37 -3.18
N GLU A 208 13.69 -14.76 -2.65
CA GLU A 208 14.69 -15.43 -1.81
C GLU A 208 14.22 -15.67 -0.37
N ALA A 209 13.23 -14.89 0.11
CA ALA A 209 12.66 -14.98 1.46
C ALA A 209 11.38 -15.83 1.52
N ALA A 210 10.71 -16.04 0.37
CA ALA A 210 9.55 -16.92 0.26
C ALA A 210 9.93 -18.33 0.72
N ARG A 211 9.18 -18.88 1.68
CA ARG A 211 9.38 -20.27 2.12
C ARG A 211 9.14 -21.18 0.92
N ALA A 212 10.10 -22.06 0.63
CA ALA A 212 10.14 -22.84 -0.61
C ALA A 212 8.88 -23.69 -0.89
N GLU A 213 8.03 -23.94 0.11
CA GLU A 213 6.89 -24.85 0.00
C GLU A 213 5.58 -24.18 -0.44
N ASP A 214 5.31 -22.92 -0.08
CA ASP A 214 4.01 -22.27 -0.35
C ASP A 214 3.97 -21.60 -1.74
N ASP A 215 2.80 -21.55 -2.36
CA ASP A 215 2.54 -20.76 -3.58
C ASP A 215 2.25 -19.29 -3.20
N ASP A 216 2.60 -18.36 -4.07
CA ASP A 216 2.26 -16.95 -3.91
C ASP A 216 0.73 -16.78 -3.94
N TYR A 217 0.21 -15.98 -3.01
CA TYR A 217 -1.23 -15.85 -2.79
C TYR A 217 -1.66 -14.39 -2.63
N LEU A 218 -2.59 -13.94 -3.49
CA LEU A 218 -3.20 -12.61 -3.39
C LEU A 218 -4.58 -12.70 -2.72
N SER A 219 -4.65 -12.33 -1.45
CA SER A 219 -5.88 -12.44 -0.65
C SER A 219 -7.07 -11.64 -1.22
N PRO A 220 -8.32 -12.15 -1.17
CA PRO A 220 -9.53 -11.38 -1.46
C PRO A 220 -9.67 -10.09 -0.63
N THR A 221 -9.04 -10.03 0.54
CA THR A 221 -9.05 -8.85 1.42
C THR A 221 -8.13 -7.72 0.93
N ALA A 222 -7.21 -8.02 0.01
CA ALA A 222 -6.34 -7.04 -0.63
C ALA A 222 -7.09 -6.20 -1.67
N TRP A 223 -8.17 -6.75 -2.23
CA TRP A 223 -9.01 -6.09 -3.22
C TRP A 223 -10.05 -5.19 -2.57
N ASP A 224 -10.13 -3.94 -2.97
CA ASP A 224 -11.24 -3.05 -2.61
C ASP A 224 -12.42 -3.24 -3.56
N GLU A 225 -13.56 -2.66 -3.19
CA GLU A 225 -14.76 -2.65 -4.02
C GLU A 225 -14.61 -1.77 -5.24
N TRP A 226 -15.42 -2.09 -6.26
CA TRP A 226 -15.64 -1.19 -7.37
C TRP A 226 -16.48 -0.01 -6.90
N MET A 227 -15.93 1.19 -7.02
CA MET A 227 -16.55 2.45 -6.66
C MET A 227 -16.82 3.27 -7.93
N PRO A 228 -17.94 4.01 -8.01
CA PRO A 228 -18.25 4.80 -9.20
C PRO A 228 -17.25 5.96 -9.39
N VAL A 229 -16.97 6.27 -10.67
CA VAL A 229 -16.27 7.50 -11.08
C VAL A 229 -17.35 8.56 -11.38
N GLU A 230 -17.79 9.25 -10.33
CA GLU A 230 -18.86 10.25 -10.36
C GLU A 230 -18.35 11.62 -10.80
N VAL A 231 -17.87 11.69 -12.04
CA VAL A 231 -17.43 12.95 -12.67
C VAL A 231 -18.48 13.45 -13.66
N PRO A 232 -18.72 14.77 -13.75
CA PRO A 232 -19.55 15.36 -14.80
C PRO A 232 -18.95 15.07 -16.18
N LYS A 233 -19.69 14.32 -17.02
CA LYS A 233 -19.31 13.99 -18.40
C LYS A 233 -20.13 14.87 -19.34
N GLY A 234 -19.45 15.66 -20.17
CA GLY A 234 -20.10 16.58 -21.11
C GLY A 234 -20.43 15.92 -22.45
N HIS A 235 -19.57 15.00 -22.86
CA HIS A 235 -19.68 14.26 -24.11
C HIS A 235 -19.28 12.78 -23.92
N ASP A 236 -19.24 12.03 -25.02
CA ASP A 236 -18.92 10.60 -25.01
C ASP A 236 -17.49 10.35 -24.53
N VAL A 237 -17.34 9.59 -23.46
CA VAL A 237 -16.03 9.17 -22.94
C VAL A 237 -15.49 8.02 -23.76
N VAL A 238 -14.37 8.25 -24.45
CA VAL A 238 -13.73 7.27 -25.34
C VAL A 238 -12.84 6.31 -24.56
N LEU A 239 -11.97 6.87 -23.71
CA LEU A 239 -10.99 6.15 -22.89
C LEU A 239 -10.88 6.83 -21.53
N MET A 240 -10.58 6.05 -20.50
CA MET A 240 -10.30 6.54 -19.16
C MET A 240 -9.16 5.72 -18.55
N ARG A 241 -8.29 6.39 -17.79
CA ARG A 241 -7.17 5.78 -17.06
C ARG A 241 -7.11 6.31 -15.62
N PRO A 242 -6.74 5.44 -14.65
CA PRO A 242 -6.37 5.90 -13.34
C PRO A 242 -4.95 6.47 -13.37
N LEU A 243 -4.68 7.40 -12.48
CA LEU A 243 -3.37 7.99 -12.24
C LEU A 243 -3.26 8.23 -10.73
N VAL A 244 -2.13 7.93 -10.11
CA VAL A 244 -1.90 8.19 -8.69
C VAL A 244 -0.73 9.13 -8.51
N LEU A 245 -0.95 10.17 -7.72
CA LEU A 245 0.05 11.18 -7.38
C LEU A 245 0.01 11.41 -5.88
N ASP A 246 1.11 11.07 -5.20
CA ASP A 246 1.29 11.22 -3.74
C ASP A 246 0.11 10.62 -2.93
N GLY A 247 -0.30 9.41 -3.30
CA GLY A 247 -1.40 8.68 -2.66
C GLY A 247 -2.82 9.17 -3.03
N ARG A 248 -2.93 10.19 -3.88
CA ARG A 248 -4.22 10.70 -4.37
C ARG A 248 -4.56 10.11 -5.73
N LEU A 249 -5.76 9.55 -5.85
CA LEU A 249 -6.29 9.00 -7.10
C LEU A 249 -6.84 10.10 -8.02
N TYR A 250 -6.48 10.00 -9.29
CA TYR A 250 -6.97 10.80 -10.41
C TYR A 250 -7.62 9.89 -11.46
N ALA A 251 -8.63 10.42 -12.14
CA ALA A 251 -9.19 9.85 -13.35
C ALA A 251 -8.86 10.80 -14.50
N VAL A 252 -8.18 10.27 -15.52
CA VAL A 252 -7.87 10.97 -16.76
C VAL A 252 -8.72 10.34 -17.85
N TRP A 253 -9.45 11.13 -18.62
CA TRP A 253 -10.26 10.61 -19.72
C TRP A 253 -10.27 11.52 -20.93
N VAL A 254 -10.66 10.95 -22.07
CA VAL A 254 -10.86 11.71 -23.31
C VAL A 254 -12.33 11.71 -23.65
N GLU A 255 -12.89 12.90 -23.80
CA GLU A 255 -14.21 13.12 -24.36
C GLU A 255 -14.11 13.40 -25.86
N GLN A 256 -15.03 12.82 -26.64
CA GLN A 256 -15.19 13.08 -28.06
C GLN A 256 -16.52 13.78 -28.29
N HIS A 257 -16.49 14.85 -29.08
CA HIS A 257 -17.69 15.48 -29.60
C HIS A 257 -17.54 15.81 -31.08
N ARG A 258 -18.66 16.17 -31.71
CA ARG A 258 -18.74 16.53 -33.13
C ARG A 258 -18.96 18.03 -33.23
N GLU A 259 -18.13 18.70 -34.00
CA GLU A 259 -18.19 20.14 -34.26
C GLU A 259 -18.37 20.36 -35.78
N GLN A 260 -19.22 21.31 -36.16
CA GLN A 260 -19.35 21.73 -37.56
C GLN A 260 -18.27 22.78 -37.85
N ARG A 261 -17.40 22.52 -38.81
CA ARG A 261 -16.33 23.44 -39.21
C ARG A 261 -16.37 23.71 -40.72
N PRO A 262 -16.00 24.92 -41.18
CA PRO A 262 -15.89 25.18 -42.61
C PRO A 262 -14.79 24.30 -43.22
N VAL A 263 -15.10 23.66 -44.34
CA VAL A 263 -14.16 22.87 -45.13
C VAL A 263 -13.03 23.80 -45.60
N PRO A 264 -11.75 23.43 -45.41
CA PRO A 264 -10.62 24.24 -45.89
C PRO A 264 -10.77 24.59 -47.37
N ALA A 265 -10.46 25.83 -47.76
CA ALA A 265 -10.65 26.33 -49.13
C ALA A 265 -9.93 25.48 -50.20
N ALA A 266 -8.85 24.79 -49.83
CA ALA A 266 -8.13 23.87 -50.71
C ALA A 266 -8.93 22.60 -51.09
N ARG A 267 -9.95 22.24 -50.30
CA ARG A 267 -10.81 21.04 -50.49
C ARG A 267 -12.27 21.41 -50.76
N ALA A 268 -12.67 22.65 -50.52
CA ALA A 268 -14.04 23.08 -50.66
C ALA A 268 -14.45 23.22 -52.14
N GLU A 269 -15.36 22.35 -52.61
CA GLU A 269 -15.96 22.47 -53.95
C GLU A 269 -16.85 23.72 -54.07
N LEU A 270 -17.40 24.19 -52.94
CA LEU A 270 -18.22 25.40 -52.84
C LEU A 270 -17.79 26.24 -51.63
N PRO A 271 -17.73 27.58 -51.73
CA PRO A 271 -17.46 28.46 -50.61
C PRO A 271 -18.47 28.25 -49.47
N GLY A 272 -17.98 28.07 -48.25
CA GLY A 272 -18.82 27.95 -47.04
C GLY A 272 -19.35 26.54 -46.75
N LEU A 273 -18.94 25.52 -47.51
CA LEU A 273 -19.23 24.11 -47.20
C LEU A 273 -18.78 23.78 -45.77
N GLN A 274 -19.65 23.16 -44.98
CA GLN A 274 -19.34 22.71 -43.62
C GLN A 274 -19.04 21.21 -43.64
N GLU A 275 -18.08 20.77 -42.83
CA GLU A 275 -17.86 19.37 -42.51
C GLU A 275 -17.97 19.12 -41.01
N GLU A 276 -18.44 17.92 -40.66
CA GLU A 276 -18.48 17.47 -39.28
C GLU A 276 -17.11 16.90 -38.89
N VAL A 277 -16.45 17.55 -37.94
CA VAL A 277 -15.14 17.18 -37.43
C VAL A 277 -15.28 16.62 -36.02
N ARG A 278 -14.65 15.47 -35.76
CA ARG A 278 -14.54 14.92 -34.40
C ARG A 278 -13.43 15.64 -33.67
N CYS A 279 -13.75 16.17 -32.50
CA CYS A 279 -12.84 16.91 -31.65
C CYS A 279 -12.65 16.15 -30.34
N TYR A 280 -11.45 16.19 -29.79
CA TYR A 280 -11.11 15.48 -28.57
C TYR A 280 -10.72 16.46 -27.46
N THR A 281 -11.10 16.13 -26.23
CA THR A 281 -10.77 16.92 -25.05
C THR A 281 -10.32 15.99 -23.95
N VAL A 282 -9.10 16.18 -23.46
CA VAL A 282 -8.59 15.52 -22.27
C VAL A 282 -9.22 16.18 -21.05
N LYS A 283 -9.69 15.35 -20.13
CA LYS A 283 -10.18 15.77 -18.84
C LYS A 283 -9.47 15.05 -17.71
N LEU A 284 -9.30 15.76 -16.60
CA LEU A 284 -8.64 15.29 -15.39
C LEU A 284 -9.47 15.69 -14.18
N ALA A 285 -9.74 14.74 -13.28
CA ALA A 285 -10.33 15.00 -11.98
C ALA A 285 -9.64 14.15 -10.91
N TYR A 286 -9.59 14.65 -9.68
CA TYR A 286 -9.04 13.92 -8.55
C TYR A 286 -10.10 13.56 -7.53
N ARG A 287 -9.85 12.50 -6.77
CA ARG A 287 -10.68 12.12 -5.63
C ARG A 287 -10.24 12.88 -4.37
N SER A 288 -11.18 13.45 -3.64
CA SER A 288 -10.97 14.11 -2.36
C SER A 288 -10.74 13.08 -1.24
N LEU A 289 -10.30 13.55 -0.07
CA LEU A 289 -10.16 12.70 1.12
C LEU A 289 -11.52 12.21 1.64
N GLU A 290 -12.59 12.99 1.41
CA GLU A 290 -13.98 12.60 1.71
C GLU A 290 -14.54 11.58 0.73
N GLY A 291 -13.85 11.39 -0.39
CA GLY A 291 -14.16 10.39 -1.40
C GLY A 291 -15.01 10.86 -2.58
N THR A 292 -15.33 12.15 -2.62
CA THR A 292 -15.98 12.83 -3.74
C THR A 292 -14.97 13.18 -4.85
N TRP A 293 -15.44 13.29 -6.10
CA TRP A 293 -14.60 13.70 -7.23
C TRP A 293 -14.61 15.22 -7.41
N SER A 294 -13.46 15.79 -7.82
CA SER A 294 -13.34 17.20 -8.15
C SER A 294 -14.08 17.55 -9.45
N VAL A 295 -14.31 18.84 -9.66
CA VAL A 295 -14.70 19.35 -10.99
C VAL A 295 -13.58 19.03 -11.99
N PRO A 296 -13.91 18.56 -13.21
CA PRO A 296 -12.91 18.23 -14.20
C PRO A 296 -12.22 19.46 -14.78
N MET A 297 -10.89 19.41 -14.81
CA MET A 297 -10.09 20.27 -15.67
C MET A 297 -10.19 19.75 -17.11
N SER A 298 -10.20 20.65 -18.09
CA SER A 298 -10.42 20.31 -19.50
C SER A 298 -9.37 20.96 -20.39
N TYR A 299 -8.77 20.16 -21.26
CA TYR A 299 -7.70 20.55 -22.19
C TYR A 299 -8.07 20.05 -23.59
N ARG A 300 -8.30 20.99 -24.52
CA ARG A 300 -8.67 20.67 -25.90
C ARG A 300 -7.44 20.16 -26.64
N LEU A 301 -7.56 19.02 -27.31
CA LEU A 301 -6.48 18.46 -28.12
C LEU A 301 -6.44 19.15 -29.50
N GLU A 302 -5.25 19.27 -30.08
CA GLU A 302 -5.00 19.74 -31.45
C GLU A 302 -5.36 18.66 -32.48
N GLN A 303 -5.22 17.38 -32.12
CA GLN A 303 -5.62 16.28 -32.98
C GLN A 303 -7.14 16.24 -33.17
N ASP A 304 -7.57 16.36 -34.42
CA ASP A 304 -8.96 16.30 -34.84
C ASP A 304 -9.19 15.21 -35.91
N GLY A 305 -10.44 14.83 -36.11
CA GLY A 305 -10.86 13.86 -37.13
C GLY A 305 -10.98 12.44 -36.59
N VAL A 306 -10.97 11.45 -37.49
CA VAL A 306 -11.20 10.05 -37.10
C VAL A 306 -9.89 9.39 -36.67
N ILE A 307 -9.71 9.20 -35.37
CA ILE A 307 -8.58 8.45 -34.82
C ILE A 307 -8.96 6.97 -34.69
N ARG A 308 -8.25 6.11 -35.44
CA ARG A 308 -8.45 4.65 -35.36
C ARG A 308 -7.69 4.09 -34.17
N ASN A 309 -8.39 3.31 -33.34
CA ASN A 309 -7.85 2.68 -32.13
C ASN A 309 -7.09 3.70 -31.25
N PRO A 310 -7.77 4.71 -30.69
CA PRO A 310 -7.11 5.70 -29.88
C PRO A 310 -6.43 5.06 -28.67
N ARG A 311 -5.34 5.67 -28.22
CA ARG A 311 -4.60 5.33 -27.01
C ARG A 311 -4.49 6.57 -26.14
N LEU A 312 -4.82 6.40 -24.87
CA LEU A 312 -4.60 7.37 -23.82
C LEU A 312 -3.45 6.85 -22.96
N VAL A 313 -2.54 7.72 -22.59
CA VAL A 313 -1.46 7.48 -21.63
C VAL A 313 -1.56 8.54 -20.54
N ALA A 314 -1.40 8.15 -19.29
CA ALA A 314 -1.36 9.07 -18.16
C ALA A 314 -0.41 8.50 -17.10
N PHE A 315 0.66 9.22 -16.79
CA PHE A 315 1.61 8.83 -15.75
C PHE A 315 2.16 10.03 -14.99
N VAL A 316 2.72 9.78 -13.82
CA VAL A 316 3.46 10.79 -13.05
C VAL A 316 4.93 10.71 -13.43
N ASN A 317 5.49 11.85 -13.85
CA ASN A 317 6.92 12.01 -13.92
C ASN A 317 7.48 12.34 -12.53
N GLU A 318 8.35 11.49 -12.01
CA GLU A 318 8.98 11.60 -10.69
C GLU A 318 10.45 12.01 -10.75
N ALA A 319 10.88 12.57 -11.89
CA ALA A 319 12.26 13.04 -12.09
C ALA A 319 12.73 13.98 -10.97
N ASP A 320 11.79 14.77 -10.44
CA ASP A 320 11.98 15.58 -9.23
C ASP A 320 10.86 15.36 -8.21
N PRO A 321 11.15 14.75 -7.04
CA PRO A 321 10.16 14.51 -6.00
C PRO A 321 9.46 15.77 -5.48
N GLN A 322 10.10 16.95 -5.57
CA GLN A 322 9.50 18.22 -5.16
C GLN A 322 8.70 18.90 -6.27
N ALA A 323 8.89 18.49 -7.51
CA ALA A 323 8.29 19.08 -8.70
C ALA A 323 7.83 18.00 -9.68
N LYS A 324 7.05 17.03 -9.16
CA LYS A 324 6.44 15.98 -9.97
C LYS A 324 5.50 16.59 -11.01
N LYS A 325 5.38 15.92 -12.15
CA LYS A 325 4.57 16.39 -13.28
C LYS A 325 3.57 15.33 -13.67
N ILE A 326 2.36 15.75 -14.04
CA ILE A 326 1.37 14.86 -14.65
C ILE A 326 1.60 14.90 -16.16
N VAL A 327 1.88 13.75 -16.76
CA VAL A 327 2.08 13.62 -18.20
C VAL A 327 0.93 12.82 -18.79
N ILE A 328 0.26 13.39 -19.78
CA ILE A 328 -0.85 12.78 -20.50
C ILE A 328 -0.50 12.74 -21.98
N GLY A 329 -0.69 11.59 -22.61
CA GLY A 329 -0.47 11.40 -24.04
C GLY A 329 -1.73 10.88 -24.73
N PHE A 330 -2.00 11.38 -25.92
CA PHE A 330 -3.06 10.87 -26.79
C PHE A 330 -2.52 10.58 -28.19
N THR A 331 -2.74 9.35 -28.66
CA THR A 331 -2.19 8.89 -29.94
C THR A 331 -3.07 7.83 -30.59
N SER A 332 -2.74 7.49 -31.84
CA SER A 332 -3.30 6.35 -32.56
C SER A 332 -2.38 5.13 -32.48
N VAL A 333 -2.87 3.93 -32.83
CA VAL A 333 -2.07 2.69 -32.79
C VAL A 333 -0.79 2.73 -33.63
N SER A 334 -0.67 3.58 -34.66
CA SER A 334 0.62 3.67 -35.38
C SER A 334 1.76 4.14 -34.48
N GLY A 335 1.43 4.87 -33.39
CA GLY A 335 2.38 5.29 -32.38
C GLY A 335 3.55 6.09 -32.94
N LEU A 336 3.41 6.72 -34.12
CA LEU A 336 4.48 7.50 -34.73
C LEU A 336 4.55 8.90 -34.12
N THR A 337 3.39 9.53 -33.93
CA THR A 337 3.24 10.84 -33.30
C THR A 337 2.18 10.79 -32.21
N ALA A 338 2.42 11.49 -31.12
CA ALA A 338 1.49 11.59 -30.01
C ALA A 338 1.35 13.06 -29.60
N GLU A 339 0.14 13.47 -29.25
CA GLU A 339 -0.06 14.76 -28.62
C GLU A 339 0.14 14.57 -27.11
N GLY A 340 1.10 15.31 -26.57
CA GLY A 340 1.45 15.28 -25.16
C GLY A 340 0.96 16.52 -24.43
N LEU A 341 0.64 16.35 -23.16
CA LEU A 341 0.26 17.38 -22.20
C LEU A 341 1.04 17.15 -20.92
N ALA A 342 1.83 18.13 -20.48
CA ALA A 342 2.49 18.10 -19.19
C ALA A 342 1.93 19.19 -18.28
N LEU A 343 1.57 18.81 -17.05
CA LEU A 343 1.05 19.70 -16.02
C LEU A 343 1.96 19.69 -14.79
N ASP A 344 2.08 20.84 -14.13
CA ASP A 344 2.65 20.89 -12.78
C ASP A 344 1.64 20.43 -11.70
N LEU A 345 2.08 20.39 -10.44
CA LEU A 345 1.24 20.03 -9.28
C LEU A 345 0.06 20.99 -9.04
N ARG A 346 0.08 22.17 -9.67
CA ARG A 346 -1.00 23.18 -9.62
C ARG A 346 -1.86 23.16 -10.88
N PHE A 347 -1.66 22.18 -11.75
CA PHE A 347 -2.36 21.98 -13.01
C PHE A 347 -2.11 23.07 -14.07
N ASN A 348 -1.03 23.84 -13.94
CA ASN A 348 -0.57 24.75 -14.98
C ASN A 348 0.02 23.92 -16.13
N VAL A 349 -0.32 24.32 -17.37
CA VAL A 349 0.22 23.69 -18.57
C VAL A 349 1.68 24.09 -18.73
N LEU A 350 2.58 23.11 -18.64
CA LEU A 350 4.01 23.26 -18.90
C LEU A 350 4.35 22.99 -20.37
N PHE A 351 3.61 22.07 -20.99
CA PHE A 351 3.75 21.70 -22.39
C PHE A 351 2.42 21.19 -22.90
N GLN A 352 2.06 21.57 -24.13
CA GLN A 352 1.01 20.92 -24.91
C GLN A 352 1.40 20.99 -26.38
N GLY A 353 1.41 19.85 -27.06
CA GLY A 353 1.75 19.77 -28.48
C GLY A 353 2.14 18.38 -28.94
N MET A 354 2.50 18.27 -30.21
CA MET A 354 2.95 17.01 -30.82
C MET A 354 4.39 16.71 -30.40
N VAL A 355 4.64 15.45 -30.06
CA VAL A 355 5.96 14.95 -29.62
C VAL A 355 6.32 13.70 -30.43
N GLU A 356 7.62 13.50 -30.63
CA GLU A 356 8.21 12.33 -31.29
C GLU A 356 8.82 11.37 -30.26
N LYS A 357 9.03 10.11 -30.68
CA LYS A 357 9.41 9.01 -29.78
C LYS A 357 10.68 9.26 -28.96
N ASP A 358 11.69 9.85 -29.57
CA ASP A 358 13.02 9.96 -28.94
C ASP A 358 13.22 11.29 -28.22
N GLY A 359 12.22 12.18 -28.21
CA GLY A 359 12.33 13.54 -27.66
C GLY A 359 13.32 14.46 -28.40
N GLY A 360 14.30 13.91 -29.13
CA GLY A 360 15.32 14.63 -29.91
C GLY A 360 16.23 15.51 -29.05
N ASP A 361 16.76 16.59 -29.63
CA ASP A 361 17.42 17.71 -28.92
C ASP A 361 16.40 18.64 -28.22
N GLY A 362 15.23 18.11 -27.87
CA GLY A 362 14.14 18.84 -27.27
C GLY A 362 14.46 19.35 -25.87
N THR A 363 13.62 20.27 -25.40
CA THR A 363 13.68 20.79 -24.02
C THR A 363 13.48 19.66 -23.00
N LEU A 364 13.93 19.85 -21.76
CA LEU A 364 13.70 18.86 -20.68
C LEU A 364 12.24 18.44 -20.55
N ILE A 365 11.29 19.36 -20.77
CA ILE A 365 9.86 19.03 -20.70
C ILE A 365 9.40 18.16 -21.87
N GLU A 366 9.92 18.38 -23.09
CA GLU A 366 9.63 17.52 -24.25
C GLU A 366 10.18 16.11 -24.06
N ARG A 367 11.37 15.98 -23.48
CA ARG A 367 11.95 14.68 -23.07
C ARG A 367 11.06 13.99 -22.03
N ILE A 368 10.60 14.71 -21.02
CA ILE A 368 9.66 14.14 -20.03
C ILE A 368 8.37 13.66 -20.71
N VAL A 369 7.85 14.41 -21.68
CA VAL A 369 6.63 14.06 -22.40
C VAL A 369 6.84 12.88 -23.35
N SER A 370 8.02 12.70 -23.96
CA SER A 370 8.31 11.53 -24.81
C SER A 370 8.25 10.21 -24.05
N GLY A 371 8.30 10.22 -22.71
CA GLY A 371 8.03 9.06 -21.86
C GLY A 371 6.65 8.39 -22.11
N ILE A 372 5.69 9.07 -22.75
CA ILE A 372 4.42 8.45 -23.19
C ILE A 372 4.63 7.24 -24.10
N TYR A 373 5.73 7.21 -24.86
CA TYR A 373 6.03 6.15 -25.82
C TYR A 373 6.40 4.82 -25.14
N HIS A 374 6.85 4.85 -23.88
CA HIS A 374 7.05 3.65 -23.05
C HIS A 374 5.76 2.84 -22.87
N PHE A 375 4.60 3.50 -22.92
CA PHE A 375 3.31 2.88 -22.66
C PHE A 375 2.48 2.58 -23.92
N ILE A 376 3.05 2.73 -25.12
CA ILE A 376 2.34 2.45 -26.38
C ILE A 376 2.29 0.94 -26.64
N GLU A 377 3.40 0.23 -26.43
CA GLU A 377 3.52 -1.21 -26.63
C GLU A 377 4.16 -1.88 -25.40
N PRO A 378 3.52 -2.90 -24.78
CA PRO A 378 2.23 -3.47 -25.15
C PRO A 378 1.04 -2.60 -24.67
N PRO A 379 -0.04 -2.48 -25.45
CA PRO A 379 -1.13 -1.54 -25.19
C PRO A 379 -1.98 -1.87 -23.95
N ASN A 380 -1.88 -3.11 -23.47
CA ASN A 380 -2.58 -3.64 -22.31
C ASN A 380 -1.71 -3.69 -21.05
N GLY A 381 -0.49 -3.15 -21.11
CA GLY A 381 0.35 -2.90 -19.95
C GLY A 381 -0.31 -1.95 -18.96
N LEU A 382 -0.18 -2.27 -17.67
CA LEU A 382 -0.49 -1.33 -16.61
C LEU A 382 0.52 -0.18 -16.67
N GLN A 383 0.03 1.05 -16.58
CA GLN A 383 0.91 2.24 -16.57
C GLN A 383 1.47 2.46 -15.17
N HIS A 384 2.57 3.19 -15.06
CA HIS A 384 3.26 3.41 -13.79
C HIS A 384 4.04 4.73 -13.82
N PRO A 385 4.51 5.26 -12.69
CA PRO A 385 5.37 6.43 -12.67
C PRO A 385 6.66 6.20 -13.49
N LEU A 386 7.24 7.28 -14.00
CA LEU A 386 8.56 7.28 -14.64
C LEU A 386 9.41 8.42 -14.06
N ALA A 387 10.66 8.14 -13.72
CA ALA A 387 11.59 9.19 -13.28
C ALA A 387 12.40 9.80 -14.45
N THR A 388 12.43 9.10 -15.59
CA THR A 388 13.24 9.44 -16.76
C THR A 388 12.39 9.36 -18.03
N ASP A 389 12.92 9.89 -19.12
CA ASP A 389 12.38 9.79 -20.49
C ASP A 389 12.60 8.39 -21.09
N ALA A 390 13.64 7.69 -20.63
CA ALA A 390 13.92 6.29 -20.92
C ALA A 390 13.40 5.35 -19.82
N PRO A 391 13.17 4.06 -20.12
CA PRO A 391 12.78 3.05 -19.13
C PRO A 391 13.97 2.65 -18.24
N MET A 392 14.34 3.52 -17.30
CA MET A 392 15.40 3.28 -16.31
C MET A 392 14.81 3.20 -14.90
N HIS A 393 15.40 2.34 -14.06
CA HIS A 393 15.06 2.26 -12.65
C HIS A 393 16.30 1.95 -11.82
N VAL A 394 16.22 2.23 -10.52
CA VAL A 394 17.29 1.93 -9.57
C VAL A 394 16.98 0.62 -8.87
N GLN A 395 17.98 -0.26 -8.81
CA GLN A 395 17.94 -1.48 -8.00
C GLN A 395 18.99 -1.35 -6.90
N VAL A 396 18.58 -1.58 -5.65
CA VAL A 396 19.46 -1.49 -4.48
C VAL A 396 19.49 -2.85 -3.79
N ARG A 397 20.67 -3.46 -3.70
CA ARG A 397 20.88 -4.75 -3.04
C ARG A 397 21.82 -4.59 -1.85
N ASN A 398 21.41 -5.03 -0.66
CA ASN A 398 22.32 -5.11 0.49
C ASN A 398 23.27 -6.31 0.33
N ASN A 399 24.57 -6.08 0.50
CA ASN A 399 25.62 -7.08 0.40
C ASN A 399 26.40 -7.14 1.74
N PRO A 400 26.02 -8.03 2.67
CA PRO A 400 26.63 -8.09 4.00
C PRO A 400 28.10 -8.53 3.99
N SER A 401 28.59 -9.06 2.87
CA SER A 401 29.99 -9.45 2.64
C SER A 401 30.80 -8.39 1.90
N GLY A 402 30.25 -7.20 1.66
CA GLY A 402 30.91 -6.12 0.94
C GLY A 402 32.20 -5.63 1.62
N LYS A 403 33.11 -5.04 0.84
CA LYS A 403 34.46 -4.60 1.27
C LYS A 403 34.48 -3.75 2.56
N TYR A 404 33.46 -2.91 2.75
CA TYR A 404 33.33 -2.01 3.91
C TYR A 404 32.18 -2.41 4.84
N ALA A 405 31.56 -3.58 4.63
CA ALA A 405 30.49 -4.06 5.48
C ALA A 405 31.04 -4.42 6.86
N VAL A 406 30.36 -3.96 7.91
CA VAL A 406 30.65 -4.33 9.29
C VAL A 406 29.34 -4.75 9.93
N VAL A 407 29.24 -6.03 10.30
CA VAL A 407 28.08 -6.60 10.95
C VAL A 407 28.13 -6.27 12.44
N GLY A 408 27.16 -5.50 12.90
CA GLY A 408 26.97 -5.09 14.27
C GLY A 408 25.49 -4.89 14.61
N GLN A 409 25.23 -4.40 15.83
CA GLN A 409 23.87 -4.38 16.40
C GLN A 409 22.98 -3.28 15.78
N LEU A 410 23.55 -2.30 15.08
CA LEU A 410 22.84 -1.12 14.59
C LEU A 410 22.54 -1.17 13.08
N ASN A 411 22.93 -2.22 12.36
CA ASN A 411 22.70 -2.33 10.91
C ASN A 411 21.22 -2.15 10.52
N ASN A 412 20.29 -2.65 11.33
CA ASN A 412 18.84 -2.52 11.09
C ASN A 412 18.29 -1.11 11.35
N ARG A 413 19.11 -0.20 11.88
CA ARG A 413 18.79 1.21 12.11
C ARG A 413 19.40 2.12 11.05
N ILE A 414 20.03 1.57 10.00
CA ILE A 414 20.71 2.30 8.93
C ILE A 414 20.01 2.00 7.61
N PHE A 415 19.64 3.03 6.87
CA PHE A 415 18.88 2.89 5.64
C PHE A 415 19.51 3.74 4.53
N LEU A 416 19.67 3.14 3.37
CA LEU A 416 20.03 3.85 2.14
C LEU A 416 18.77 4.22 1.37
N SER A 417 18.74 5.42 0.80
CA SER A 417 17.71 5.87 -0.13
C SER A 417 18.36 6.27 -1.45
N CYS A 418 17.86 5.67 -2.53
CA CYS A 418 18.28 5.94 -3.90
C CYS A 418 17.05 6.26 -4.75
N SER A 419 17.11 7.32 -5.55
CA SER A 419 16.04 7.68 -6.49
C SER A 419 16.62 8.14 -7.83
N MET A 420 15.99 7.73 -8.92
CA MET A 420 16.30 8.24 -10.26
C MET A 420 15.79 9.67 -10.43
N GLY A 421 16.44 10.42 -11.31
CA GLY A 421 16.01 11.74 -11.76
C GLY A 421 16.42 11.98 -13.21
N LEU A 422 15.91 13.08 -13.76
CA LEU A 422 16.24 13.57 -15.09
C LEU A 422 16.46 15.08 -15.02
N ASP A 423 17.59 15.54 -15.57
CA ASP A 423 17.88 16.97 -15.76
C ASP A 423 18.40 17.25 -17.18
N ASP A 424 18.82 18.49 -17.42
CA ASP A 424 19.33 18.95 -18.72
C ASP A 424 20.58 18.17 -19.17
N ASN A 425 21.35 17.57 -18.25
CA ASN A 425 22.53 16.77 -18.55
C ASN A 425 22.22 15.28 -18.74
N GLY A 426 21.00 14.83 -18.43
CA GLY A 426 20.57 13.45 -18.61
C GLY A 426 20.04 12.79 -17.33
N PRO A 427 19.93 11.45 -17.33
CA PRO A 427 19.50 10.72 -16.15
C PRO A 427 20.57 10.74 -15.06
N HIS A 428 20.12 10.89 -13.82
CA HIS A 428 20.98 10.90 -12.63
C HIS A 428 20.37 10.07 -11.51
N VAL A 429 21.21 9.65 -10.56
CA VAL A 429 20.78 9.04 -9.30
C VAL A 429 21.05 9.98 -8.14
N ARG A 430 20.09 10.09 -7.23
CA ARG A 430 20.23 10.79 -5.94
C ARG A 430 20.38 9.76 -4.85
N ILE A 431 21.43 9.88 -4.03
CA ILE A 431 21.78 8.93 -2.98
C ILE A 431 21.90 9.68 -1.65
N TYR A 432 21.22 9.19 -0.62
CA TYR A 432 21.41 9.67 0.74
C TYR A 432 21.17 8.56 1.76
N GLY A 433 21.85 8.66 2.90
CA GLY A 433 21.72 7.76 4.03
C GLY A 433 20.89 8.36 5.14
N ARG A 434 20.16 7.51 5.86
CA ARG A 434 19.42 7.89 7.07
C ARG A 434 19.60 6.87 8.18
N SER A 435 19.41 7.31 9.42
CA SER A 435 19.33 6.43 10.57
C SER A 435 18.31 6.95 11.58
N ASN A 436 17.53 6.02 12.15
CA ASN A 436 16.60 6.29 13.24
C ASN A 436 17.21 5.99 14.61
N LEU A 437 18.55 5.93 14.71
CA LEU A 437 19.26 5.68 15.96
C LEU A 437 19.06 6.84 16.96
N VAL A 438 18.77 6.49 18.21
CA VAL A 438 18.65 7.39 19.36
C VAL A 438 19.55 6.84 20.46
N LEU A 439 20.52 7.63 20.94
CA LEU A 439 21.33 7.28 22.11
C LEU A 439 21.52 8.50 23.01
N GLY A 440 21.31 8.31 24.32
CA GLY A 440 21.55 9.30 25.38
C GLY A 440 20.45 10.37 25.48
N TYR A 441 19.73 10.39 26.62
CA TYR A 441 18.76 11.45 26.94
C TYR A 441 19.37 12.58 27.77
N GLU A 442 20.24 12.25 28.73
CA GLU A 442 20.89 13.24 29.59
C GLU A 442 22.10 13.91 28.93
N TYR A 443 22.79 13.18 28.05
CA TYR A 443 23.94 13.67 27.30
C TYR A 443 23.80 13.26 25.83
N PRO A 444 23.70 14.23 24.89
CA PRO A 444 23.51 13.92 23.49
C PRO A 444 24.73 13.17 22.96
N TYR A 445 24.55 11.89 22.62
CA TYR A 445 25.62 11.08 22.07
C TYR A 445 25.91 11.55 20.65
N THR A 446 27.17 11.88 20.39
CA THR A 446 27.64 12.40 19.09
C THR A 446 28.67 11.43 18.55
N SER A 447 28.42 10.90 17.36
CA SER A 447 29.35 10.02 16.66
C SER A 447 29.31 10.27 15.16
N ASP A 448 30.27 9.66 14.47
CA ASP A 448 30.46 9.80 13.05
C ASP A 448 29.54 8.84 12.29
N PHE A 449 28.73 9.40 11.40
CA PHE A 449 27.97 8.65 10.42
C PHE A 449 28.62 8.85 9.06
N VAL A 450 29.07 7.76 8.44
CA VAL A 450 29.93 7.83 7.25
C VAL A 450 29.19 7.26 6.06
N LEU A 451 29.15 8.06 5.00
CA LEU A 451 28.70 7.65 3.66
C LEU A 451 29.93 7.60 2.76
N THR A 452 30.19 6.44 2.17
CA THR A 452 31.22 6.25 1.16
C THR A 452 30.56 5.71 -0.10
N ILE A 453 30.87 6.31 -1.23
CA ILE A 453 30.39 5.92 -2.55
C ILE A 453 31.61 5.71 -3.44
N TYR A 454 31.64 4.60 -4.16
CA TYR A 454 32.74 4.32 -5.07
C TYR A 454 32.32 3.37 -6.19
N GLN A 455 33.08 3.43 -7.27
CA GLN A 455 32.99 2.54 -8.42
C GLN A 455 34.34 1.82 -8.58
N GLU A 456 34.36 0.69 -9.29
CA GLU A 456 35.60 -0.05 -9.51
C GLU A 456 36.60 0.77 -10.35
N GLY A 457 37.80 0.99 -9.82
CA GLY A 457 38.85 1.77 -10.50
C GLY A 457 38.83 3.29 -10.23
N GLU A 458 37.82 3.81 -9.52
CA GLU A 458 37.75 5.22 -9.13
C GLU A 458 38.12 5.44 -7.65
N GLU A 459 38.62 6.65 -7.33
CA GLU A 459 38.86 7.06 -5.94
C GLU A 459 37.52 7.22 -5.19
N PRO A 460 37.34 6.58 -4.02
CA PRO A 460 36.08 6.61 -3.30
C PRO A 460 35.73 8.02 -2.81
N TRP A 461 34.53 8.47 -3.14
CA TRP A 461 33.95 9.66 -2.52
C TRP A 461 33.50 9.31 -1.09
N ARG A 462 34.11 9.93 -0.08
CA ARG A 462 33.80 9.68 1.32
C ARG A 462 33.40 10.97 2.03
N ARG A 463 32.35 10.90 2.85
CA ARG A 463 31.95 12.01 3.72
C ARG A 463 31.57 11.53 5.11
N VAL A 464 32.08 12.24 6.10
CA VAL A 464 31.85 11.98 7.52
C VAL A 464 30.88 13.03 8.05
N TYR A 465 29.78 12.57 8.65
CA TYR A 465 28.75 13.40 9.26
C TYR A 465 28.79 13.21 10.76
N ARG A 466 29.48 14.11 11.46
CA ARG A 466 29.43 14.17 12.92
C ARG A 466 28.10 14.78 13.34
N ARG A 467 27.24 13.98 13.97
CA ARG A 467 25.86 14.34 14.30
C ARG A 467 25.44 13.73 15.63
N GLN A 468 24.46 14.36 16.28
CA GLN A 468 23.82 13.84 17.48
C GLN A 468 22.77 12.79 17.12
N PHE A 469 22.69 11.74 17.93
CA PHE A 469 21.73 10.65 17.73
C PHE A 469 20.38 10.99 18.35
N ASN A 470 19.49 11.54 17.52
CA ASN A 470 18.16 12.01 17.91
C ASN A 470 17.02 11.32 17.12
N GLY A 471 17.31 10.22 16.44
CA GLY A 471 16.32 9.47 15.65
C GLY A 471 15.99 10.06 14.29
N LYS A 472 16.63 11.17 13.89
CA LYS A 472 16.47 11.80 12.56
C LYS A 472 17.83 12.15 11.97
N LEU A 473 18.70 11.16 11.90
CA LEU A 473 20.02 11.32 11.29
C LEU A 473 19.90 11.16 9.78
N GLU A 474 20.42 12.12 9.02
CA GLU A 474 20.36 12.13 7.55
C GLU A 474 21.65 12.72 6.97
N THR A 475 22.13 12.16 5.87
CA THR A 475 23.25 12.71 5.11
C THR A 475 22.75 13.72 4.08
N ASP A 476 23.64 14.60 3.61
CA ASP A 476 23.35 15.39 2.42
C ASP A 476 23.13 14.44 1.22
N VAL A 477 22.29 14.86 0.27
CA VAL A 477 22.04 14.13 -0.97
C VAL A 477 23.24 14.27 -1.91
N LYS A 478 23.77 13.13 -2.38
CA LYS A 478 24.78 13.06 -3.43
C LYS A 478 24.10 12.71 -4.75
N THR A 479 24.33 13.53 -5.77
CA THR A 479 23.88 13.25 -7.15
C THR A 479 25.03 12.74 -7.99
N LEU A 480 24.77 11.71 -8.79
CA LEU A 480 25.71 11.10 -9.74
C LEU A 480 25.01 10.91 -11.08
N THR A 481 25.70 11.21 -12.17
CA THR A 481 25.21 10.93 -13.53
C THR A 481 25.15 9.42 -13.74
N VAL A 482 24.16 8.93 -14.48
CA VAL A 482 24.09 7.52 -14.88
C VAL A 482 24.70 7.38 -16.27
N ASP A 483 25.90 6.81 -16.35
CA ASP A 483 26.71 6.71 -17.57
C ASP A 483 26.83 5.27 -18.12
N GLY A 484 26.65 4.24 -17.28
CA GLY A 484 26.38 2.87 -17.73
C GLY A 484 27.15 1.75 -17.01
N SER A 485 26.39 0.66 -16.79
CA SER A 485 26.72 -0.70 -16.33
C SER A 485 27.43 -0.94 -15.00
N GLU A 486 28.40 -0.13 -14.58
CA GLU A 486 29.14 -0.46 -13.35
C GLU A 486 28.29 -0.17 -12.11
N PRO A 487 28.18 -1.12 -11.15
CA PRO A 487 27.44 -0.91 -9.93
C PRO A 487 28.06 0.24 -9.13
N ILE A 488 27.22 1.17 -8.68
CA ILE A 488 27.64 2.17 -7.70
C ILE A 488 27.59 1.49 -6.33
N VAL A 489 28.74 1.33 -5.70
CA VAL A 489 28.82 0.72 -4.39
C VAL A 489 28.72 1.80 -3.32
N VAL A 490 27.82 1.58 -2.36
CA VAL A 490 27.57 2.51 -1.26
C VAL A 490 27.75 1.82 0.07
N SER A 491 28.68 2.30 0.89
CA SER A 491 28.78 1.89 2.30
C SER A 491 28.27 3.00 3.21
N LEU A 492 27.42 2.67 4.17
CA LEU A 492 26.78 3.62 5.08
C LEU A 492 26.74 3.06 6.49
N GLY A 493 27.21 3.83 7.48
CA GLY A 493 27.04 3.45 8.88
C GLY A 493 27.97 4.14 9.87
N PHE A 494 28.11 3.51 11.03
CA PHE A 494 28.91 4.00 12.15
C PHE A 494 30.22 3.19 12.20
N PRO A 495 31.38 3.81 11.92
CA PRO A 495 32.66 3.12 11.96
C PRO A 495 33.34 3.18 13.33
N GLU A 496 32.72 3.80 14.33
CA GLU A 496 33.32 4.04 15.65
C GLU A 496 33.28 2.78 16.52
N VAL A 497 34.40 2.51 17.20
CA VAL A 497 34.59 1.34 18.07
C VAL A 497 33.52 1.31 19.16
N GLY A 498 32.80 0.19 19.25
CA GLY A 498 31.68 -0.02 20.17
C GLY A 498 30.29 0.23 19.56
N LEU A 499 30.21 0.94 18.42
CA LEU A 499 28.97 1.11 17.63
C LEU A 499 29.12 0.63 16.19
N GLU A 500 30.19 -0.11 15.91
CA GLU A 500 30.58 -0.54 14.57
C GLU A 500 29.43 -1.28 13.87
N SER A 501 28.83 -0.63 12.88
CA SER A 501 27.73 -1.16 12.10
C SER A 501 27.68 -0.40 10.78
N VAL A 502 28.12 -1.06 9.71
CA VAL A 502 28.20 -0.46 8.37
C VAL A 502 27.49 -1.37 7.38
N ASN A 503 26.41 -0.87 6.78
CA ASN A 503 25.73 -1.52 5.68
C ASN A 503 26.46 -1.25 4.38
N HIS A 504 26.36 -2.19 3.44
CA HIS A 504 26.98 -2.11 2.14
C HIS A 504 25.94 -2.45 1.08
N TYR A 505 25.84 -1.61 0.06
CA TYR A 505 24.80 -1.70 -0.94
C TYR A 505 25.40 -1.64 -2.35
N ASP A 506 24.95 -2.54 -3.20
CA ASP A 506 25.20 -2.50 -4.63
C ASP A 506 24.00 -1.79 -5.30
N VAL A 507 24.26 -0.64 -5.92
CA VAL A 507 23.26 0.16 -6.63
C VAL A 507 23.46 -0.02 -8.13
N THR A 508 22.51 -0.65 -8.80
CA THR A 508 22.57 -0.96 -10.23
C THR A 508 21.45 -0.28 -11.01
N PHE A 509 21.69 -0.09 -12.31
CA PHE A 509 20.74 0.51 -13.25
C PHE A 509 20.54 -0.45 -14.43
N PRO A 510 19.62 -1.42 -14.30
CA PRO A 510 19.32 -2.33 -15.40
C PRO A 510 18.85 -1.54 -16.64
N PRO A 511 19.19 -1.99 -17.86
CA PRO A 511 18.93 -1.26 -19.11
C PRO A 511 17.43 -1.18 -19.48
N SER A 512 16.55 -1.77 -18.68
CA SER A 512 15.10 -1.79 -18.89
C SER A 512 14.38 -1.88 -17.55
N VAL A 513 13.21 -1.25 -17.45
CA VAL A 513 12.25 -1.45 -16.35
C VAL A 513 11.71 -2.89 -16.42
N PRO A 514 11.41 -3.54 -15.27
CA PRO A 514 10.67 -4.80 -15.28
C PRO A 514 9.40 -4.68 -16.14
N ALA A 515 9.00 -5.77 -16.78
CA ALA A 515 7.74 -5.75 -17.52
C ALA A 515 6.57 -5.53 -16.55
N ALA A 516 5.73 -4.54 -16.81
CA ALA A 516 4.51 -4.35 -16.03
C ALA A 516 3.54 -5.50 -16.31
N PRO A 517 2.74 -5.94 -15.30
CA PRO A 517 1.62 -6.83 -15.51
C PRO A 517 0.68 -6.37 -16.64
N LEU A 518 -0.03 -7.33 -17.22
CA LEU A 518 -0.88 -7.11 -18.40
C LEU A 518 -2.35 -7.37 -18.10
N LEU A 519 -3.23 -6.61 -18.74
CA LEU A 519 -4.65 -6.93 -18.81
C LEU A 519 -4.93 -7.83 -20.02
N VAL A 520 -5.40 -9.04 -19.76
CA VAL A 520 -5.67 -10.04 -20.81
C VAL A 520 -7.16 -10.36 -20.86
N THR A 521 -7.68 -10.56 -22.06
CA THR A 521 -9.06 -11.04 -22.25
C THR A 521 -9.03 -12.40 -22.93
N SER A 522 -9.83 -13.34 -22.42
CA SER A 522 -9.96 -14.68 -22.98
C SER A 522 -11.37 -15.21 -22.73
N ARG A 523 -12.08 -15.59 -23.80
CA ARG A 523 -13.44 -16.17 -23.74
C ARG A 523 -14.42 -15.36 -22.88
N GLY A 524 -14.34 -14.03 -22.94
CA GLY A 524 -15.17 -13.09 -22.14
C GLY A 524 -14.65 -12.81 -20.73
N GLY A 525 -13.72 -13.62 -20.22
CA GLY A 525 -13.03 -13.37 -18.96
C GLY A 525 -11.98 -12.26 -19.12
N HIS A 526 -11.83 -11.45 -18.08
CA HIS A 526 -10.79 -10.45 -17.91
C HIS A 526 -9.82 -10.92 -16.83
N PHE A 527 -8.52 -10.84 -17.12
CA PHE A 527 -7.48 -11.35 -16.25
C PHE A 527 -6.37 -10.32 -16.09
N LEU A 528 -5.79 -10.28 -14.90
CA LEU A 528 -4.48 -9.69 -14.64
C LEU A 528 -3.44 -10.79 -14.82
N ASP A 529 -2.55 -10.65 -15.80
CA ASP A 529 -1.41 -11.53 -16.03
C ASP A 529 -0.20 -10.99 -15.25
N LEU A 530 0.23 -11.76 -14.25
CA LEU A 530 1.32 -11.48 -13.33
C LEU A 530 2.60 -12.24 -13.70
N GLU A 531 2.68 -12.85 -14.89
CA GLU A 531 3.87 -13.58 -15.35
C GLU A 531 5.17 -12.77 -15.15
N SER A 532 5.12 -11.46 -15.42
CA SER A 532 6.27 -10.58 -15.29
C SER A 532 6.80 -10.41 -13.86
N LEU A 533 6.01 -10.76 -12.85
CA LEU A 533 6.42 -10.71 -11.45
C LEU A 533 7.22 -11.96 -11.03
N GLY A 534 7.22 -13.03 -11.82
CA GLY A 534 7.92 -14.28 -11.48
C GLY A 534 7.40 -14.93 -10.21
N LEU A 535 6.09 -14.88 -9.99
CA LEU A 535 5.43 -15.49 -8.83
C LEU A 535 5.32 -17.01 -8.98
N LYS A 536 5.38 -17.73 -7.87
CA LYS A 536 5.21 -19.18 -7.79
C LYS A 536 3.72 -19.51 -7.66
N GLY A 537 3.17 -20.33 -8.55
CA GLY A 537 1.78 -20.79 -8.47
C GLY A 537 0.69 -19.76 -8.81
N LEU A 538 1.04 -18.48 -9.01
CA LEU A 538 0.09 -17.40 -9.30
C LEU A 538 0.48 -16.61 -10.56
N ARG A 539 -0.13 -16.96 -11.69
CA ARG A 539 0.02 -16.21 -12.94
C ARG A 539 -1.18 -15.32 -13.26
N TYR A 540 -2.39 -15.87 -13.22
CA TYR A 540 -3.60 -15.15 -13.62
C TYR A 540 -4.50 -14.87 -12.43
N VAL A 541 -4.95 -13.63 -12.30
CA VAL A 541 -6.06 -13.28 -11.41
C VAL A 541 -7.25 -12.85 -12.25
N ARG A 542 -8.36 -13.58 -12.13
CA ARG A 542 -9.61 -13.23 -12.80
C ARG A 542 -10.24 -11.98 -12.16
N LEU A 543 -10.62 -11.01 -13.00
CA LEU A 543 -11.12 -9.69 -12.58
C LEU A 543 -12.64 -9.54 -12.71
N ASN A 544 -13.31 -10.39 -13.50
CA ASN A 544 -14.76 -10.39 -13.71
C ASN A 544 -15.35 -11.81 -13.51
N THR A 545 -16.67 -11.95 -13.38
CA THR A 545 -17.33 -13.26 -13.43
C THR A 545 -18.44 -13.30 -14.45
N LEU A 546 -18.54 -14.42 -15.17
CA LEU A 546 -19.49 -14.61 -16.28
C LEU A 546 -20.76 -15.34 -15.84
N PHE A 547 -20.79 -15.91 -14.65
CA PHE A 547 -21.94 -16.68 -14.15
C PHE A 547 -22.88 -15.89 -13.24
N ALA A 548 -22.68 -14.58 -13.06
CA ALA A 548 -23.53 -13.79 -12.14
C ALA A 548 -25.03 -13.90 -12.48
N LYS A 549 -25.39 -13.97 -13.76
CA LYS A 549 -26.77 -14.20 -14.21
C LYS A 549 -27.36 -15.53 -13.75
N GLU A 550 -26.54 -16.57 -13.67
CA GLU A 550 -26.95 -17.88 -13.14
C GLU A 550 -27.26 -17.79 -11.65
N LEU A 551 -26.49 -17.02 -10.87
CA LEU A 551 -26.80 -16.76 -9.47
C LEU A 551 -28.14 -16.02 -9.31
N VAL A 552 -28.37 -14.98 -10.11
CA VAL A 552 -29.64 -14.24 -10.12
C VAL A 552 -30.80 -15.18 -10.46
N ALA A 553 -30.66 -15.99 -11.50
CA ALA A 553 -31.69 -16.96 -11.90
C ALA A 553 -32.03 -17.95 -10.77
N ARG A 554 -31.02 -18.48 -10.06
CA ARG A 554 -31.23 -19.37 -8.92
C ARG A 554 -31.92 -18.67 -7.75
N ALA A 555 -31.55 -17.43 -7.46
CA ALA A 555 -32.20 -16.64 -6.39
C ALA A 555 -33.66 -16.30 -6.70
N MET A 556 -34.01 -16.14 -7.98
CA MET A 556 -35.40 -15.97 -8.42
C MET A 556 -36.24 -17.23 -8.21
N VAL A 557 -35.63 -18.42 -8.27
CA VAL A 557 -36.31 -19.68 -7.93
C VAL A 557 -36.55 -19.76 -6.42
N SER A 558 -35.49 -19.72 -5.62
CA SER A 558 -35.57 -19.69 -4.16
C SER A 558 -34.21 -19.43 -3.51
N VAL A 559 -34.23 -19.08 -2.21
CA VAL A 559 -33.02 -19.03 -1.39
C VAL A 559 -32.32 -20.40 -1.35
N ASP A 560 -33.09 -21.49 -1.28
CA ASP A 560 -32.56 -22.86 -1.23
C ASP A 560 -31.82 -23.23 -2.53
N ALA A 561 -32.33 -22.79 -3.69
CA ALA A 561 -31.68 -23.01 -4.98
C ALA A 561 -30.36 -22.23 -5.08
N LEU A 562 -30.34 -20.96 -4.64
CA LEU A 562 -29.11 -20.17 -4.62
C LEU A 562 -28.06 -20.77 -3.69
N LEU A 563 -28.42 -21.13 -2.46
CA LEU A 563 -27.47 -21.62 -1.45
C LEU A 563 -27.18 -23.13 -1.56
N SER A 564 -27.70 -23.79 -2.59
CA SER A 564 -27.41 -25.20 -2.86
C SER A 564 -25.90 -25.43 -3.05
N TRP A 565 -25.45 -26.64 -2.69
CA TRP A 565 -24.05 -27.05 -2.85
C TRP A 565 -23.57 -26.91 -4.31
N ASP A 566 -24.42 -27.27 -5.27
CA ASP A 566 -24.11 -27.20 -6.70
C ASP A 566 -23.91 -25.76 -7.21
N THR A 567 -24.39 -24.73 -6.50
CA THR A 567 -24.12 -23.33 -6.88
C THR A 567 -22.67 -22.95 -6.68
N GLN A 568 -22.01 -23.48 -5.65
CA GLN A 568 -20.58 -23.23 -5.42
C GLN A 568 -19.70 -23.97 -6.45
N HIS A 569 -20.28 -24.92 -7.19
CA HIS A 569 -19.62 -25.70 -8.25
C HIS A 569 -19.89 -25.16 -9.66
N ILE A 570 -20.49 -23.97 -9.78
CA ILE A 570 -20.63 -23.32 -11.08
C ILE A 570 -19.23 -23.08 -11.65
N GLU A 571 -19.04 -23.55 -12.88
CA GLU A 571 -17.78 -23.44 -13.60
C GLU A 571 -17.64 -22.05 -14.25
N GLU A 572 -16.43 -21.51 -14.14
CA GLU A 572 -15.95 -20.39 -14.93
C GLU A 572 -15.24 -20.82 -16.20
N THR A 573 -15.08 -19.86 -17.10
CA THR A 573 -14.21 -20.09 -18.27
C THR A 573 -12.76 -20.36 -17.83
N ALA A 574 -12.06 -21.15 -18.64
CA ALA A 574 -10.66 -21.48 -18.36
C ALA A 574 -9.77 -20.23 -18.31
N LEU A 575 -8.69 -20.29 -17.53
CA LEU A 575 -7.66 -19.25 -17.54
C LEU A 575 -7.04 -19.11 -18.95
N PRO A 576 -6.44 -17.96 -19.27
CA PRO A 576 -5.65 -17.85 -20.49
C PRO A 576 -4.55 -18.94 -20.52
N ALA A 577 -4.28 -19.48 -21.72
CA ALA A 577 -3.37 -20.61 -21.95
C ALA A 577 -3.74 -21.96 -21.30
N GLU A 578 -4.68 -21.99 -20.35
CA GLU A 578 -5.17 -23.22 -19.74
C GLU A 578 -6.47 -23.69 -20.42
N GLY A 579 -6.59 -25.00 -20.62
CA GLY A 579 -7.79 -25.62 -21.22
C GLY A 579 -8.87 -25.97 -20.21
N ILE A 580 -8.56 -25.86 -18.91
CA ILE A 580 -9.35 -26.41 -17.81
C ILE A 580 -10.24 -25.31 -17.24
N LYS A 581 -11.55 -25.55 -17.19
CA LYS A 581 -12.48 -24.67 -16.51
C LYS A 581 -12.20 -24.66 -15.02
N GLN A 582 -12.38 -23.52 -14.38
CA GLN A 582 -12.18 -23.38 -12.94
C GLN A 582 -13.52 -23.32 -12.22
N LEU A 583 -13.56 -23.73 -10.96
CA LEU A 583 -14.72 -23.48 -10.12
C LEU A 583 -14.77 -22.01 -9.69
N MET A 584 -15.83 -21.64 -8.98
CA MET A 584 -15.95 -20.35 -8.33
C MET A 584 -14.72 -20.04 -7.47
N ASP A 585 -14.07 -18.91 -7.76
CA ASP A 585 -12.83 -18.51 -7.12
C ASP A 585 -13.07 -17.66 -5.87
N PHE A 586 -13.11 -18.31 -4.70
CA PHE A 586 -13.22 -17.67 -3.38
C PHE A 586 -11.96 -16.90 -2.97
N HIS A 587 -10.88 -17.03 -3.73
CA HIS A 587 -9.56 -16.47 -3.44
C HIS A 587 -9.17 -15.30 -4.35
N GLY A 588 -9.88 -15.10 -5.46
CA GLY A 588 -9.60 -14.05 -6.44
C GLY A 588 -10.28 -12.70 -6.17
N ALA A 589 -10.30 -11.85 -7.20
CA ALA A 589 -10.74 -10.45 -7.12
C ALA A 589 -12.22 -10.25 -6.74
N ASN A 590 -13.04 -11.28 -6.93
CA ASN A 590 -14.46 -11.30 -6.56
C ASN A 590 -14.75 -12.19 -5.34
N GLY A 591 -13.72 -12.83 -4.75
CA GLY A 591 -13.84 -13.77 -3.64
C GLY A 591 -14.59 -13.20 -2.43
N ARG A 592 -14.41 -11.89 -2.15
CA ARG A 592 -15.15 -11.20 -1.08
C ARG A 592 -16.67 -11.34 -1.22
N TYR A 593 -17.20 -11.19 -2.44
CA TYR A 593 -18.64 -11.29 -2.68
C TYR A 593 -19.14 -12.73 -2.56
N PHE A 594 -18.32 -13.72 -2.89
CA PHE A 594 -18.66 -15.13 -2.72
C PHE A 594 -18.65 -15.52 -1.24
N TRP A 595 -17.66 -15.09 -0.46
CA TRP A 595 -17.67 -15.23 1.00
C TRP A 595 -18.85 -14.53 1.65
N GLU A 596 -19.23 -13.36 1.15
CA GLU A 596 -20.44 -12.68 1.60
C GLU A 596 -21.70 -13.50 1.29
N LEU A 597 -21.83 -14.02 0.08
CA LEU A 597 -23.00 -14.75 -0.37
C LEU A 597 -23.19 -16.10 0.32
N PHE A 598 -22.13 -16.89 0.45
CA PHE A 598 -22.20 -18.28 0.89
C PHE A 598 -21.88 -18.49 2.38
N PHE A 599 -21.26 -17.51 3.04
CA PHE A 599 -20.94 -17.60 4.47
C PHE A 599 -21.55 -16.45 5.27
N HIS A 600 -21.24 -15.19 4.95
CA HIS A 600 -21.64 -14.07 5.82
C HIS A 600 -23.14 -13.76 5.79
N ILE A 601 -23.81 -13.88 4.64
CA ILE A 601 -25.26 -13.69 4.54
C ILE A 601 -26.01 -14.78 5.32
N PRO A 602 -25.74 -16.08 5.12
CA PRO A 602 -26.35 -17.14 5.95
C PRO A 602 -26.08 -16.95 7.44
N HIS A 603 -24.84 -16.59 7.81
CA HIS A 603 -24.47 -16.29 9.19
C HIS A 603 -25.27 -15.10 9.75
N ALA A 604 -25.43 -14.02 8.98
CA ALA A 604 -26.21 -12.85 9.40
C ALA A 604 -27.68 -13.18 9.65
N VAL A 605 -28.29 -13.98 8.77
CA VAL A 605 -29.66 -14.46 8.93
C VAL A 605 -29.79 -15.34 10.18
N ALA A 606 -28.87 -16.29 10.38
CA ALA A 606 -28.87 -17.18 11.54
C ALA A 606 -28.68 -16.40 12.86
N TRP A 607 -27.74 -15.46 12.88
CA TRP A 607 -27.49 -14.58 14.02
C TRP A 607 -28.74 -13.79 14.41
N ARG A 608 -29.49 -13.28 13.43
CA ARG A 608 -30.73 -12.53 13.64
C ARG A 608 -31.97 -13.39 13.95
N LEU A 609 -31.93 -14.69 13.67
CA LEU A 609 -32.95 -15.62 14.13
C LEU A 609 -32.71 -16.03 15.60
N HIS A 610 -31.45 -15.96 16.05
CA HIS A 610 -31.06 -16.32 17.40
C HIS A 610 -31.22 -15.17 18.40
N ASN A 611 -30.88 -13.95 17.99
CA ASN A 611 -30.99 -12.71 18.77
C ASN A 611 -32.25 -11.94 18.37
#